data_AF-K3UB88-F1
#
_entry.id   AF-K3UB88-F1
#
_cell.length_a   1.000
_cell.length_b   1.000
_cell.length_c   1.000
_cell.angle_alpha   90.00
_cell.angle_beta   90.00
_cell.angle_gamma   90.00
#
_symmetry.space_group_name_H-M   'P 1'
#
loop_
_entity.id
_entity.type
_entity.pdbx_description
1 polymer ?
#
loop_
_entity_poly.entity_id
_entity_poly.type
_entity_poly.pdbx_seq_one_letter_code
_entity_poly.pdbx_strand_id
1 'polypeptide(L)'
;MSRALDKSVKEALKHGDHHQVFLDISDVLTESSDQLLEIELLGKSHVLDPDSTVLRDENAVAILKLRIVQAFIVAQKLHKKFLVEYQNVSIDQVLRSTAVMLLMDPEHLTAANTRKRLITNKLKDKSVEEILRSEKHLLDSLLTSRLHRHTKSPTLWNHRRWLMEQYRLHNKDVPVEDDISRIIMVSGERHPRNYYAWCHARYLTSAFVLPSSKAKYALSRIINSTQKWCFSHHNDISGWQFLIFLLHKHPSETWIVFRETLKLASSFKWRNESVWYFLRYIAAWGGTTTDMMEFENVRRALLESAAEDEAGKRTLKRAQQWLEVVDGF
;
A
#
# COMPACT_ATOMS: atom_id res chain seq x y z
N MET A 1 -0.99 -19.63 11.01
CA MET A 1 -1.74 -20.18 12.16
C MET A 1 -3.03 -20.80 11.66
N SER A 2 -3.08 -22.14 11.66
CA SER A 2 -4.27 -22.92 11.30
C SER A 2 -5.29 -22.84 12.44
N ARG A 3 -6.34 -22.04 12.28
CA ARG A 3 -7.57 -22.23 13.08
C ARG A 3 -8.34 -23.34 12.39
N ALA A 4 -8.60 -24.43 13.12
CA ALA A 4 -9.45 -25.50 12.63
C ALA A 4 -10.76 -24.90 12.09
N LEU A 5 -11.14 -25.28 10.87
CA LEU A 5 -12.40 -24.85 10.28
C LEU A 5 -13.54 -25.25 11.23
N ASP A 6 -14.39 -24.27 11.54
CA ASP A 6 -15.61 -24.46 12.33
C ASP A 6 -16.46 -25.58 11.70
N LYS A 7 -17.11 -26.40 12.52
CA LYS A 7 -17.98 -27.51 12.07
C LYS A 7 -19.05 -27.02 11.08
N SER A 8 -19.62 -25.83 11.31
CA SER A 8 -20.59 -25.22 10.40
C SER A 8 -20.01 -24.93 9.00
N VAL A 9 -18.76 -24.50 8.94
CA VAL A 9 -18.05 -24.23 7.68
C VAL A 9 -17.72 -25.54 6.98
N LYS A 10 -17.27 -26.56 7.73
CA LYS A 10 -17.01 -27.90 7.16
C LYS A 10 -18.26 -28.51 6.52
N GLU A 11 -19.42 -28.34 7.15
CA GLU A 11 -20.68 -28.84 6.59
C GLU A 11 -21.09 -28.07 5.33
N ALA A 12 -20.99 -26.73 5.36
CA ALA A 12 -21.27 -25.91 4.18
C ALA A 12 -20.32 -26.19 3.00
N LEU A 13 -19.11 -26.67 3.27
CA LEU A 13 -18.16 -27.10 2.23
C LEU A 13 -18.48 -28.47 1.63
N LYS A 14 -19.39 -29.27 2.20
CA LYS A 14 -19.82 -30.54 1.58
C LYS A 14 -20.84 -30.34 0.45
N HIS A 15 -21.47 -29.17 0.41
CA HIS A 15 -22.54 -28.84 -0.51
C HIS A 15 -22.20 -27.60 -1.35
N GLY A 16 -22.94 -27.39 -2.44
CA GLY A 16 -22.79 -26.25 -3.34
C GLY A 16 -21.79 -26.44 -4.48
N ASP A 17 -21.98 -25.68 -5.56
CA ASP A 17 -21.08 -25.70 -6.71
C ASP A 17 -19.85 -24.81 -6.46
N HIS A 18 -18.77 -25.43 -5.97
CA HIS A 18 -17.53 -24.70 -5.71
C HIS A 18 -16.85 -24.22 -6.99
N HIS A 19 -17.10 -24.89 -8.12
CA HIS A 19 -16.53 -24.51 -9.40
C HIS A 19 -17.18 -23.23 -9.91
N GLN A 20 -18.50 -23.11 -9.82
CA GLN A 20 -19.19 -21.87 -10.14
C GLN A 20 -18.74 -20.73 -9.23
N VAL A 21 -18.63 -20.97 -7.91
CA VAL A 21 -18.10 -19.96 -6.97
C VAL A 21 -16.69 -19.51 -7.32
N PHE A 22 -15.84 -20.44 -7.78
CA PHE A 22 -14.51 -20.12 -8.28
C PHE A 22 -14.56 -19.25 -9.54
N LEU A 23 -15.41 -19.58 -10.51
CA LEU A 23 -15.57 -18.79 -11.74
C LEU A 23 -15.99 -17.36 -11.39
N ASP A 24 -17.08 -17.20 -10.64
CA ASP A 24 -17.64 -15.90 -10.26
C ASP A 24 -16.58 -14.99 -9.59
N ILE A 25 -15.86 -15.51 -8.60
CA ILE A 25 -14.83 -14.73 -7.90
C ILE A 25 -13.65 -14.45 -8.83
N SER A 26 -13.22 -15.43 -9.63
CA SER A 26 -12.07 -15.25 -10.52
C SER A 26 -12.36 -14.29 -11.67
N ASP A 27 -13.58 -14.27 -12.21
CA ASP A 27 -14.03 -13.34 -13.23
C ASP A 27 -13.95 -11.91 -12.70
N VAL A 28 -14.49 -11.66 -11.52
CA VAL A 28 -14.39 -10.34 -10.87
C VAL A 28 -12.94 -9.92 -10.64
N LEU A 29 -12.05 -10.82 -10.21
CA LEU A 29 -10.64 -10.49 -9.97
C LEU A 29 -9.82 -10.29 -11.25
N THR A 30 -10.28 -10.75 -12.40
CA THR A 30 -9.51 -10.74 -13.67
C THR A 30 -10.17 -9.94 -14.78
N GLU A 31 -11.29 -9.27 -14.47
CA GLU A 31 -11.96 -8.40 -15.41
C GLU A 31 -11.07 -7.23 -15.86
N SER A 32 -11.26 -6.80 -17.10
CA SER A 32 -10.58 -5.60 -17.58
C SER A 32 -11.42 -4.38 -17.20
N SER A 33 -10.89 -3.56 -16.31
CA SER A 33 -11.52 -2.30 -15.88
C SER A 33 -10.45 -1.24 -15.60
N ASP A 34 -10.79 0.03 -15.84
CA ASP A 34 -9.95 1.18 -15.48
C ASP A 34 -10.14 1.58 -14.00
N GLN A 35 -11.22 1.11 -13.36
CA GLN A 35 -11.49 1.32 -11.94
C GLN A 35 -10.94 0.15 -11.11
N LEU A 36 -10.24 0.47 -10.03
CA LEU A 36 -9.76 -0.53 -9.07
C LEU A 36 -10.91 -1.07 -8.25
N LEU A 37 -10.85 -2.36 -7.92
CA LEU A 37 -11.84 -2.98 -7.06
C LEU A 37 -11.68 -2.49 -5.62
N GLU A 38 -12.81 -2.23 -4.96
CA GLU A 38 -12.89 -2.06 -3.51
C GLU A 38 -13.47 -3.33 -2.88
N ILE A 39 -12.58 -4.25 -2.53
CA ILE A 39 -12.95 -5.57 -2.01
C ILE A 39 -13.14 -5.52 -0.50
N GLU A 40 -14.26 -6.06 -0.03
CA GLU A 40 -14.57 -6.27 1.39
C GLU A 40 -14.95 -7.72 1.67
N LEU A 41 -14.40 -8.32 2.75
CA LEU A 41 -14.68 -9.71 3.10
C LEU A 41 -15.70 -9.80 4.22
N LEU A 42 -16.90 -10.29 3.88
CA LEU A 42 -18.02 -10.37 4.80
C LEU A 42 -17.90 -11.56 5.76
N GLY A 43 -18.18 -11.30 7.03
CA GLY A 43 -18.24 -12.30 8.09
C GLY A 43 -19.53 -13.13 8.06
N LYS A 44 -19.63 -14.11 8.97
CA LYS A 44 -20.79 -15.02 9.09
C LYS A 44 -22.10 -14.32 9.48
N SER A 45 -22.02 -13.10 10.01
CA SER A 45 -23.18 -12.28 10.38
C SER A 45 -23.98 -11.79 9.17
N HIS A 46 -23.39 -11.80 7.98
CA HIS A 46 -24.07 -11.42 6.75
C HIS A 46 -24.70 -12.68 6.13
N VAL A 47 -26.02 -12.77 6.20
CA VAL A 47 -26.79 -13.82 5.53
C VAL A 47 -27.09 -13.32 4.12
N LEU A 48 -26.52 -14.00 3.13
CA LEU A 48 -26.81 -13.75 1.71
C LEU A 48 -27.60 -14.91 1.14
N ASP A 49 -28.23 -14.65 -0.01
CA ASP A 49 -28.88 -15.68 -0.80
C ASP A 49 -27.88 -16.85 -1.10
N PRO A 50 -28.31 -18.12 -0.99
CA PRO A 50 -27.47 -19.28 -1.31
C PRO A 50 -26.86 -19.27 -2.72
N ASP A 51 -27.48 -18.59 -3.68
CA ASP A 51 -26.98 -18.46 -5.05
C ASP A 51 -26.11 -17.21 -5.26
N SER A 52 -26.07 -16.31 -4.27
CA SER A 52 -25.20 -15.14 -4.30
C SER A 52 -23.76 -15.49 -3.91
N THR A 53 -22.86 -15.52 -4.90
CA THR A 53 -21.42 -15.67 -4.66
C THR A 53 -20.74 -14.35 -4.29
N VAL A 54 -21.05 -13.28 -5.05
CA VAL A 54 -20.42 -11.96 -4.95
C VAL A 54 -21.52 -10.90 -4.94
N LEU A 55 -21.46 -9.95 -4.01
CA LEU A 55 -22.23 -8.72 -4.09
C LEU A 55 -21.39 -7.66 -4.78
N ARG A 56 -21.98 -6.97 -5.74
CA ARG A 56 -21.29 -5.96 -6.53
C ARG A 56 -22.14 -4.71 -6.67
N ASP A 57 -21.50 -3.58 -6.39
CA ASP A 57 -22.00 -2.24 -6.69
C ASP A 57 -20.86 -1.49 -7.40
N GLU A 58 -20.96 -1.35 -8.72
CA GLU A 58 -19.87 -0.84 -9.57
C GLU A 58 -18.53 -1.55 -9.33
N ASN A 59 -17.54 -0.84 -8.78
CA ASN A 59 -16.21 -1.35 -8.42
C ASN A 59 -16.13 -1.88 -6.97
N ALA A 60 -17.15 -1.65 -6.14
CA ALA A 60 -17.23 -2.18 -4.79
C ALA A 60 -17.70 -3.65 -4.84
N VAL A 61 -16.93 -4.52 -4.21
CA VAL A 61 -17.11 -5.97 -4.28
C VAL A 61 -17.09 -6.55 -2.87
N ALA A 62 -18.19 -7.18 -2.46
CA ALA A 62 -18.27 -7.85 -1.18
C ALA A 62 -18.39 -9.37 -1.35
N ILE A 63 -17.51 -10.11 -0.68
CA ILE A 63 -17.41 -11.57 -0.79
C ILE A 63 -17.48 -12.20 0.60
N LEU A 64 -18.40 -13.14 0.80
CA LEU A 64 -18.45 -13.92 2.03
C LEU A 64 -17.19 -14.77 2.19
N LYS A 65 -16.62 -14.80 3.40
CA LYS A 65 -15.44 -15.62 3.70
C LYS A 65 -15.60 -17.10 3.34
N LEU A 66 -16.81 -17.65 3.45
CA LEU A 66 -17.12 -19.02 3.04
C LEU A 66 -16.90 -19.23 1.53
N ARG A 67 -17.35 -18.29 0.69
CA ARG A 67 -17.22 -18.36 -0.77
C ARG A 67 -15.75 -18.30 -1.20
N ILE A 68 -14.93 -17.51 -0.51
CA ILE A 68 -13.48 -17.47 -0.75
C ILE A 68 -12.85 -18.83 -0.48
N VAL A 69 -13.26 -19.52 0.60
CA VAL A 69 -12.74 -20.87 0.91
C VAL A 69 -13.16 -21.88 -0.16
N GLN A 70 -14.41 -21.83 -0.63
CA GLN A 70 -14.91 -22.68 -1.73
C GLN A 70 -14.09 -22.45 -3.02
N ALA A 71 -13.93 -21.18 -3.43
CA ALA A 71 -13.12 -20.83 -4.60
C ALA A 71 -11.66 -21.24 -4.44
N PHE A 72 -11.08 -21.08 -3.25
CA PHE A 72 -9.71 -21.46 -2.95
C PHE A 72 -9.46 -22.97 -3.13
N ILE A 73 -10.42 -23.83 -2.75
CA ILE A 73 -10.30 -25.28 -2.93
C ILE A 73 -10.15 -25.63 -4.41
N VAL A 74 -10.96 -25.03 -5.28
CA VAL A 74 -10.89 -25.24 -6.73
C VAL A 74 -9.60 -24.67 -7.30
N ALA A 75 -9.26 -23.42 -6.96
CA ALA A 75 -8.02 -22.77 -7.38
C ALA A 75 -6.77 -23.57 -7.01
N GLN A 76 -6.73 -24.12 -5.78
CA GLN A 76 -5.61 -24.95 -5.33
C GLN A 76 -5.52 -26.26 -6.13
N LYS A 77 -6.65 -26.92 -6.43
CA LYS A 77 -6.67 -28.15 -7.25
C LYS A 77 -6.13 -27.88 -8.66
N LEU A 78 -6.61 -26.81 -9.30
CA LEU A 78 -6.16 -26.42 -10.65
C LEU A 78 -4.68 -26.04 -10.66
N HIS A 79 -4.22 -25.26 -9.68
CA HIS A 79 -2.81 -24.89 -9.56
C HIS A 79 -1.91 -26.11 -9.31
N LYS A 80 -2.32 -27.05 -8.44
CA LYS A 80 -1.59 -28.32 -8.22
C LYS A 80 -1.53 -29.16 -9.50
N LYS A 81 -2.64 -29.30 -10.22
CA LYS A 81 -2.68 -30.03 -11.49
C LYS A 81 -1.72 -29.41 -12.51
N PHE A 82 -1.67 -28.09 -12.61
CA PHE A 82 -0.70 -27.40 -13.44
C PHE A 82 0.75 -27.69 -13.05
N LEU A 83 1.07 -27.74 -11.76
CA LEU A 83 2.43 -28.02 -11.29
C LEU A 83 2.90 -29.46 -11.60
N VAL A 84 1.98 -30.43 -11.63
CA VAL A 84 2.29 -31.85 -11.86
C VAL A 84 2.21 -32.22 -13.35
N GLU A 85 1.19 -31.71 -14.05
CA GLU A 85 0.78 -32.17 -15.38
C GLU A 85 0.75 -31.03 -16.41
N TYR A 86 1.65 -30.04 -16.31
CA TYR A 86 1.85 -28.77 -17.09
C TYR A 86 1.02 -28.49 -18.37
N GLN A 87 0.61 -29.51 -19.13
CA GLN A 87 -0.17 -29.46 -20.37
C GLN A 87 -1.71 -29.53 -20.19
N ASN A 88 -2.22 -29.92 -19.02
CA ASN A 88 -3.67 -30.17 -18.84
C ASN A 88 -4.51 -29.00 -18.29
N VAL A 89 -3.91 -27.83 -18.07
CA VAL A 89 -4.60 -26.63 -17.56
C VAL A 89 -4.18 -25.41 -18.36
N SER A 90 -5.14 -24.64 -18.85
CA SER A 90 -4.83 -23.44 -19.63
C SER A 90 -4.13 -22.38 -18.75
N ILE A 91 -3.24 -21.58 -19.35
CA ILE A 91 -2.52 -20.53 -18.63
C ILE A 91 -3.50 -19.53 -17.98
N ASP A 92 -4.61 -19.24 -18.65
CA ASP A 92 -5.64 -18.33 -18.13
C ASP A 92 -6.29 -18.86 -16.84
N GLN A 93 -6.63 -20.15 -16.83
CA GLN A 93 -7.15 -20.81 -15.62
C GLN A 93 -6.14 -20.78 -14.47
N VAL A 94 -4.84 -20.89 -14.74
CA VAL A 94 -3.80 -20.79 -13.70
C VAL A 94 -3.68 -19.36 -13.17
N LEU A 95 -3.80 -18.35 -14.04
CA LEU A 95 -3.85 -16.95 -13.59
C LEU A 95 -5.12 -16.69 -12.75
N ARG A 96 -6.29 -17.14 -13.17
CA ARG A 96 -7.52 -17.07 -12.36
C ARG A 96 -7.35 -17.77 -11.00
N SER A 97 -6.78 -18.97 -11.00
CA SER A 97 -6.50 -19.74 -9.77
C SER A 97 -5.58 -18.98 -8.83
N THR A 98 -4.46 -18.47 -9.33
CA THR A 98 -3.50 -17.75 -8.50
C THR A 98 -4.02 -16.41 -8.01
N ALA A 99 -4.93 -15.74 -8.73
CA ALA A 99 -5.61 -14.53 -8.24
C ALA A 99 -6.48 -14.85 -7.02
N VAL A 100 -7.31 -15.91 -7.09
CA VAL A 100 -8.12 -16.39 -5.97
C VAL A 100 -7.25 -16.82 -4.78
N MET A 101 -6.13 -17.50 -5.04
CA MET A 101 -5.19 -17.90 -3.99
C MET A 101 -4.57 -16.69 -3.28
N LEU A 102 -4.23 -15.61 -4.00
CA LEU A 102 -3.71 -14.38 -3.42
C LEU A 102 -4.80 -13.56 -2.69
N LEU A 103 -6.06 -13.61 -3.16
CA LEU A 103 -7.19 -13.06 -2.41
C LEU A 103 -7.39 -13.80 -1.07
N MET A 104 -7.27 -15.13 -1.05
CA MET A 104 -7.39 -15.92 0.18
C MET A 104 -6.18 -15.70 1.12
N ASP A 105 -4.97 -15.72 0.58
CA ASP A 105 -3.74 -15.55 1.35
C ASP A 105 -2.70 -14.71 0.57
N PRO A 106 -2.49 -13.45 0.94
CA PRO A 106 -1.58 -12.56 0.20
C PRO A 106 -0.11 -12.99 0.31
N GLU A 107 0.23 -13.83 1.28
CA GLU A 107 1.57 -14.39 1.47
C GLU A 107 1.81 -15.71 0.73
N HIS A 108 0.92 -16.09 -0.18
CA HIS A 108 1.06 -17.33 -0.95
C HIS A 108 2.16 -17.21 -2.02
N LEU A 109 3.43 -17.33 -1.60
CA LEU A 109 4.63 -17.16 -2.43
C LEU A 109 4.63 -17.99 -3.71
N THR A 110 4.20 -19.26 -3.65
CA THR A 110 4.14 -20.13 -4.82
C THR A 110 3.16 -19.60 -5.87
N ALA A 111 2.05 -18.99 -5.45
CA ALA A 111 1.05 -18.44 -6.36
C ALA A 111 1.61 -17.18 -7.02
N ALA A 112 2.17 -16.26 -6.23
CA ALA A 112 2.84 -15.06 -6.74
C ALA A 112 3.97 -15.40 -7.73
N ASN A 113 4.82 -16.37 -7.40
CA ASN A 113 5.93 -16.77 -8.28
C ASN A 113 5.44 -17.54 -9.52
N THR A 114 4.35 -18.31 -9.45
CA THR A 114 3.72 -18.88 -10.64
C THR A 114 3.20 -17.78 -11.56
N ARG A 115 2.53 -16.74 -11.03
CA ARG A 115 2.08 -15.59 -11.83
C ARG A 115 3.23 -14.91 -12.55
N LYS A 116 4.29 -14.53 -11.83
CA LYS A 116 5.48 -13.90 -12.41
C LYS A 116 6.03 -14.69 -13.60
N ARG A 117 6.20 -16.02 -13.43
CA ARG A 117 6.69 -16.91 -14.50
C ARG A 117 5.77 -16.93 -15.72
N LEU A 118 4.46 -17.08 -15.51
CA LEU A 118 3.48 -17.11 -16.59
C LEU A 118 3.41 -15.78 -17.33
N ILE A 119 3.46 -14.66 -16.60
CA ILE A 119 3.45 -13.32 -17.17
C ILE A 119 4.73 -13.08 -17.97
N THR A 120 5.91 -13.38 -17.42
CA THR A 120 7.19 -13.27 -18.16
C THR A 120 7.16 -14.05 -19.47
N ASN A 121 6.55 -15.24 -19.47
CA ASN A 121 6.38 -16.00 -20.70
C ASN A 121 5.39 -15.33 -21.66
N LYS A 122 4.21 -14.91 -21.18
CA LYS A 122 3.21 -14.21 -22.01
C LYS A 122 3.74 -12.91 -22.63
N LEU A 123 4.61 -12.19 -21.92
CA LEU A 123 5.21 -10.93 -22.41
C LEU A 123 6.09 -11.12 -23.66
N LYS A 124 6.46 -12.35 -24.02
CA LYS A 124 7.21 -12.66 -25.25
C LYS A 124 6.31 -12.73 -26.48
N ASP A 125 5.07 -13.16 -26.32
CA ASP A 125 4.22 -13.62 -27.43
C ASP A 125 2.96 -12.77 -27.64
N LYS A 126 2.64 -11.85 -26.72
CA LYS A 126 1.34 -11.15 -26.66
C LYS A 126 1.48 -9.65 -26.42
N SER A 127 0.34 -8.94 -26.43
CA SER A 127 0.22 -7.52 -26.10
C SER A 127 0.78 -7.23 -24.69
N VAL A 128 1.99 -6.67 -24.64
CA VAL A 128 2.69 -6.30 -23.41
C VAL A 128 1.86 -5.37 -22.54
N GLU A 129 1.21 -4.38 -23.15
CA GLU A 129 0.42 -3.37 -22.44
C GLU A 129 -0.74 -3.99 -21.64
N GLU A 130 -1.51 -4.84 -22.28
CA GLU A 130 -2.70 -5.45 -21.67
C GLU A 130 -2.33 -6.41 -20.54
N ILE A 131 -1.24 -7.16 -20.71
CA ILE A 131 -0.73 -8.08 -19.68
C ILE A 131 -0.25 -7.31 -18.46
N LEU A 132 0.53 -6.25 -18.66
CA LEU A 132 1.03 -5.45 -17.55
C LEU A 132 -0.10 -4.71 -16.84
N ARG A 133 -1.04 -4.14 -17.61
CA ARG A 133 -2.21 -3.42 -17.07
C ARG A 133 -3.12 -4.34 -16.26
N SER A 134 -3.43 -5.54 -16.75
CA SER A 134 -4.28 -6.49 -16.02
C SER A 134 -3.61 -6.98 -14.74
N GLU A 135 -2.31 -7.27 -14.75
CA GLU A 135 -1.61 -7.64 -13.52
C GLU A 135 -1.53 -6.46 -12.53
N LYS A 136 -1.30 -5.24 -13.03
CA LYS A 136 -1.28 -4.03 -12.21
C LYS A 136 -2.63 -3.80 -11.55
N HIS A 137 -3.73 -3.95 -12.29
CA HIS A 137 -5.09 -3.81 -11.77
C HIS A 137 -5.38 -4.79 -10.63
N LEU A 138 -5.04 -6.08 -10.79
CA LEU A 138 -5.20 -7.07 -9.73
C LEU A 138 -4.41 -6.70 -8.47
N LEU A 139 -3.12 -6.38 -8.61
CA LEU A 139 -2.25 -6.07 -7.48
C LEU A 139 -2.69 -4.79 -6.77
N ASP A 140 -2.98 -3.73 -7.54
CA ASP A 140 -3.41 -2.45 -6.99
C ASP A 140 -4.75 -2.60 -6.27
N SER A 141 -5.72 -3.30 -6.86
CA SER A 141 -7.00 -3.61 -6.22
C SER A 141 -6.83 -4.33 -4.88
N LEU A 142 -5.97 -5.36 -4.81
CA LEU A 142 -5.70 -6.09 -3.56
C LEU A 142 -5.00 -5.22 -2.50
N LEU A 143 -4.12 -4.30 -2.93
CA LEU A 143 -3.35 -3.43 -2.04
C LEU A 143 -4.20 -2.28 -1.47
N THR A 144 -5.16 -1.75 -2.24
CA THR A 144 -5.98 -0.58 -1.86
C THR A 144 -7.35 -0.92 -1.26
N SER A 145 -7.80 -2.17 -1.41
CA SER A 145 -9.06 -2.68 -0.84
C SER A 145 -9.06 -2.70 0.70
N ARG A 146 -10.24 -2.93 1.32
CA ARG A 146 -10.41 -3.04 2.78
C ARG A 146 -9.94 -4.40 3.32
N LEU A 147 -8.74 -4.80 2.90
CA LEU A 147 -8.11 -6.09 3.14
C LEU A 147 -6.86 -5.91 4.00
N HIS A 148 -7.04 -5.78 5.32
CA HIS A 148 -5.95 -5.43 6.26
C HIS A 148 -4.68 -6.30 6.17
N ARG A 149 -4.78 -7.56 5.75
CA ARG A 149 -3.62 -8.44 5.52
C ARG A 149 -2.90 -8.14 4.21
N HIS A 150 -3.67 -7.81 3.17
CA HIS A 150 -3.18 -7.59 1.81
C HIS A 150 -2.52 -6.23 1.66
N THR A 151 -3.12 -5.18 2.22
CA THR A 151 -2.61 -3.80 2.15
C THR A 151 -1.15 -3.67 2.62
N LYS A 152 -0.72 -4.47 3.59
CA LYS A 152 0.66 -4.49 4.10
C LYS A 152 1.45 -5.75 3.72
N SER A 153 1.00 -6.51 2.72
CA SER A 153 1.62 -7.77 2.33
C SER A 153 3.01 -7.53 1.71
N PRO A 154 4.10 -8.02 2.32
CA PRO A 154 5.42 -7.93 1.72
C PRO A 154 5.47 -8.65 0.37
N THR A 155 4.74 -9.77 0.24
CA THR A 155 4.67 -10.57 -0.99
C THR A 155 4.02 -9.77 -2.13
N LEU A 156 2.87 -9.13 -1.89
CA LEU A 156 2.19 -8.33 -2.92
C LEU A 156 3.00 -7.08 -3.30
N TRP A 157 3.58 -6.35 -2.34
CA TRP A 157 4.44 -5.20 -2.64
C TRP A 157 5.70 -5.59 -3.42
N ASN A 158 6.32 -6.73 -3.08
CA ASN A 158 7.45 -7.26 -3.85
C ASN A 158 7.02 -7.73 -5.25
N HIS A 159 5.80 -8.24 -5.41
CA HIS A 159 5.24 -8.56 -6.72
C HIS A 159 5.04 -7.28 -7.55
N ARG A 160 4.46 -6.25 -6.95
CA ARG A 160 4.29 -4.95 -7.60
C ARG A 160 5.61 -4.33 -8.00
N ARG A 161 6.65 -4.37 -7.15
CA ARG A 161 8.01 -3.92 -7.50
C ARG A 161 8.55 -4.65 -8.72
N TRP A 162 8.46 -5.97 -8.74
CA TRP A 162 8.84 -6.76 -9.92
C TRP A 162 8.06 -6.34 -11.18
N LEU A 163 6.76 -6.05 -11.03
CA LEU A 163 5.92 -5.63 -12.15
C LEU A 163 6.39 -4.27 -12.70
N MET A 164 6.72 -3.30 -11.84
CA MET A 164 7.26 -2.00 -12.27
C MET A 164 8.58 -2.17 -13.03
N GLU A 165 9.43 -3.12 -12.63
CA GLU A 165 10.62 -3.45 -13.43
C GLU A 165 10.25 -4.00 -14.81
N GLN A 166 9.15 -4.75 -14.96
CA GLN A 166 8.69 -5.18 -16.28
C GLN A 166 8.23 -3.99 -17.14
N TYR A 167 7.51 -3.03 -16.57
CA TYR A 167 7.19 -1.78 -17.27
C TYR A 167 8.46 -1.10 -17.78
N ARG A 168 9.47 -0.95 -16.92
CA ARG A 168 10.76 -0.35 -17.28
C ARG A 168 11.48 -1.11 -18.39
N LEU A 169 11.58 -2.44 -18.28
CA LEU A 169 12.27 -3.30 -19.25
C LEU A 169 11.61 -3.26 -20.64
N HIS A 170 10.30 -3.06 -20.68
CA HIS A 170 9.53 -2.96 -21.92
C HIS A 170 9.28 -1.52 -22.38
N ASN A 171 10.01 -0.54 -21.84
CA ASN A 171 9.87 0.89 -22.17
C ASN A 171 8.42 1.40 -22.07
N LYS A 172 7.70 0.94 -21.04
CA LYS A 172 6.35 1.39 -20.72
C LYS A 172 6.38 2.41 -19.60
N ASP A 173 5.59 3.47 -19.79
CA ASP A 173 5.49 4.54 -18.80
C ASP A 173 4.80 4.06 -17.54
N VAL A 174 5.32 4.51 -16.39
CA VAL A 174 4.71 4.30 -15.08
C VAL A 174 4.25 5.66 -14.56
N PRO A 175 2.95 5.88 -14.33
CA PRO A 175 2.43 7.14 -13.82
C PRO A 175 2.70 7.24 -12.31
N VAL A 176 3.96 7.52 -11.93
CA VAL A 176 4.42 7.47 -10.53
C VAL A 176 3.63 8.40 -9.60
N GLU A 177 3.27 9.59 -10.05
CA GLU A 177 2.54 10.56 -9.24
C GLU A 177 1.13 10.07 -8.90
N ASP A 178 0.46 9.47 -9.89
CA ASP A 178 -0.85 8.84 -9.71
C ASP A 178 -0.72 7.59 -8.85
N ASP A 179 0.32 6.78 -9.03
CA ASP A 179 0.59 5.60 -8.22
C ASP A 179 0.81 5.96 -6.75
N ILE A 180 1.55 7.04 -6.46
CA ILE A 180 1.72 7.53 -5.09
C ILE A 180 0.37 7.95 -4.50
N SER A 181 -0.42 8.72 -5.25
CA SER A 181 -1.68 9.28 -4.73
C SER A 181 -2.79 8.23 -4.61
N ARG A 182 -2.94 7.34 -5.60
CA ARG A 182 -4.06 6.39 -5.69
C ARG A 182 -3.75 5.04 -5.05
N ILE A 183 -2.48 4.66 -4.96
CA ILE A 183 -2.09 3.34 -4.45
C ILE A 183 -1.38 3.45 -3.10
N ILE A 184 -0.30 4.23 -3.02
CA ILE A 184 0.51 4.32 -1.79
C ILE A 184 -0.27 5.00 -0.67
N MET A 185 -0.80 6.20 -0.93
CA MET A 185 -1.54 6.97 0.07
C MET A 185 -2.79 6.23 0.53
N VAL A 186 -3.58 5.69 -0.40
CA VAL A 186 -4.75 4.86 -0.07
C VAL A 186 -4.34 3.64 0.77
N SER A 187 -3.25 2.94 0.41
CA SER A 187 -2.75 1.82 1.22
C SER A 187 -2.24 2.26 2.61
N GLY A 188 -1.72 3.48 2.73
CA GLY A 188 -1.34 4.10 3.99
C GLY A 188 -2.54 4.43 4.88
N GLU A 189 -3.65 4.85 4.29
CA GLU A 189 -4.92 5.10 4.98
C GLU A 189 -5.56 3.81 5.48
N ARG A 190 -5.59 2.77 4.62
CA ARG A 190 -6.14 1.45 4.97
C ARG A 190 -5.33 0.75 6.06
N HIS A 191 -4.02 1.02 6.15
CA HIS A 191 -3.16 0.47 7.17
C HIS A 191 -2.18 1.53 7.70
N PRO A 192 -2.48 2.19 8.83
CA PRO A 192 -1.60 3.20 9.39
C PRO A 192 -0.16 2.71 9.55
N ARG A 193 0.81 3.56 9.17
CA ARG A 193 2.25 3.29 9.21
C ARG A 193 2.65 2.12 8.32
N ASN A 194 2.05 2.04 7.12
CA ASN A 194 2.36 1.00 6.14
C ASN A 194 3.77 1.14 5.55
N TYR A 195 4.76 0.63 6.26
CA TYR A 195 6.16 0.69 5.85
C TYR A 195 6.41 0.16 4.43
N TYR A 196 5.70 -0.89 4.00
CA TYR A 196 5.88 -1.50 2.68
C TYR A 196 5.41 -0.57 1.55
N ALA A 197 4.25 0.07 1.71
CA ALA A 197 3.75 1.03 0.72
C ALA A 197 4.71 2.21 0.56
N TRP A 198 5.14 2.82 1.67
CA TRP A 198 6.05 3.97 1.64
C TRP A 198 7.49 3.59 1.21
N CYS A 199 7.93 2.36 1.49
CA CYS A 199 9.18 1.82 0.92
C CYS A 199 9.07 1.63 -0.61
N HIS A 200 7.91 1.19 -1.10
CA HIS A 200 7.63 1.12 -2.53
C HIS A 200 7.61 2.50 -3.19
N ALA A 201 7.05 3.52 -2.52
CA ALA A 201 7.10 4.91 -2.98
C ALA A 201 8.53 5.42 -3.19
N ARG A 202 9.44 5.18 -2.23
CA ARG A 202 10.87 5.52 -2.37
C ARG A 202 11.50 4.85 -3.59
N TYR A 203 11.16 3.59 -3.82
CA TYR A 203 11.62 2.85 -4.99
C TYR A 203 11.10 3.49 -6.29
N LEU A 204 9.79 3.78 -6.38
CA LEU A 204 9.21 4.42 -7.55
C LEU A 204 9.88 5.77 -7.85
N THR A 205 10.05 6.61 -6.83
CA THR A 205 10.73 7.90 -6.98
C THR A 205 12.16 7.71 -7.47
N SER A 206 12.92 6.79 -6.86
CA SER A 206 14.34 6.58 -7.20
C SER A 206 14.53 5.98 -8.59
N ALA A 207 13.68 5.04 -9.00
CA ALA A 207 13.83 4.30 -10.25
C ALA A 207 13.24 5.03 -11.47
N PHE A 208 12.18 5.82 -11.27
CA PHE A 208 11.42 6.40 -12.40
C PHE A 208 11.37 7.93 -12.39
N VAL A 209 11.40 8.58 -11.22
CA VAL A 209 11.31 10.05 -11.13
C VAL A 209 12.69 10.69 -11.21
N LEU A 210 13.63 10.27 -10.35
CA LEU A 210 14.95 10.90 -10.27
C LEU A 210 15.75 10.82 -11.59
N PRO A 211 15.70 9.73 -12.37
CA PRO A 211 16.40 9.67 -13.66
C PRO A 211 15.73 10.50 -14.77
N SER A 212 14.51 10.99 -14.56
CA SER A 212 13.75 11.75 -15.56
C SER A 212 14.27 13.18 -15.71
N SER A 213 14.27 13.71 -16.94
CA SER A 213 14.56 15.12 -17.21
C SER A 213 13.59 16.08 -16.52
N LYS A 214 12.39 15.59 -16.16
CA LYS A 214 11.34 16.35 -15.45
C LYS A 214 11.36 16.13 -13.93
N ALA A 215 12.42 15.54 -13.37
CA ALA A 215 12.50 15.16 -11.96
C ALA A 215 12.12 16.29 -11.00
N LYS A 216 12.60 17.52 -11.23
CA LYS A 216 12.29 18.67 -10.35
C LYS A 216 10.79 18.93 -10.24
N TYR A 217 10.11 19.04 -11.39
CA TYR A 217 8.66 19.31 -11.42
C TYR A 217 7.85 18.16 -10.80
N ALA A 218 8.23 16.92 -11.10
CA ALA A 218 7.57 15.74 -10.54
C ALA A 218 7.76 15.66 -9.02
N LEU A 219 8.98 15.93 -8.52
CA LEU A 219 9.26 15.97 -7.08
C LEU A 219 8.43 17.03 -6.37
N SER A 220 8.34 18.26 -6.91
CA SER A 220 7.49 19.32 -6.33
C SER A 220 6.03 18.89 -6.21
N ARG A 221 5.47 18.24 -7.25
CA ARG A 221 4.08 17.73 -7.20
C ARG A 221 3.91 16.63 -6.16
N ILE A 222 4.86 15.70 -6.07
CA ILE A 222 4.85 14.60 -5.09
C ILE A 222 5.04 15.13 -3.67
N ILE A 223 5.89 16.14 -3.45
CA ILE A 223 6.09 16.78 -2.14
C ILE A 223 4.80 17.43 -1.68
N ASN A 224 4.19 18.26 -2.54
CA ASN A 224 2.92 18.93 -2.24
C ASN A 224 1.80 17.93 -1.90
N SER A 225 1.64 16.84 -2.67
CA SER A 225 0.64 15.82 -2.34
C SER A 225 0.96 15.09 -1.04
N THR A 226 2.22 14.69 -0.85
CA THR A 226 2.67 13.94 0.35
C THR A 226 2.55 14.80 1.61
N GLN A 227 2.88 16.08 1.52
CA GLN A 227 2.73 17.05 2.61
C GLN A 227 1.26 17.17 3.04
N LYS A 228 0.35 17.41 2.08
CA LYS A 228 -1.09 17.46 2.35
C LYS A 228 -1.58 16.16 3.01
N TRP A 229 -1.13 15.01 2.50
CA TRP A 229 -1.48 13.72 3.09
C TRP A 229 -0.97 13.58 4.52
N CYS A 230 0.29 13.95 4.79
CA CYS A 230 0.89 13.92 6.13
C CYS A 230 0.15 14.83 7.12
N PHE A 231 -0.34 15.99 6.67
CA PHE A 231 -1.11 16.90 7.51
C PHE A 231 -2.47 16.30 7.93
N SER A 232 -3.13 15.57 7.03
CA SER A 232 -4.35 14.82 7.35
C SER A 232 -4.09 13.55 8.19
N HIS A 233 -2.85 13.04 8.15
CA HIS A 233 -2.43 11.80 8.81
C HIS A 233 -1.23 12.01 9.75
N HIS A 234 -1.30 13.04 10.58
CA HIS A 234 -0.15 13.54 11.34
C HIS A 234 0.53 12.49 12.24
N ASN A 235 -0.14 11.38 12.58
CA ASN A 235 0.40 10.27 13.39
C ASN A 235 1.09 9.15 12.58
N ASP A 236 1.20 9.29 11.24
CA ASP A 236 1.80 8.29 10.36
C ASP A 236 3.29 8.55 10.09
N ILE A 237 4.15 7.94 10.89
CA ILE A 237 5.61 8.06 10.73
C ILE A 237 6.10 7.64 9.34
N SER A 238 5.46 6.70 8.65
CA SER A 238 5.97 6.21 7.37
C SER A 238 5.78 7.24 6.26
N GLY A 239 4.65 7.95 6.25
CA GLY A 239 4.41 9.10 5.37
C GLY A 239 5.39 10.23 5.63
N TRP A 240 5.58 10.63 6.89
CA TRP A 240 6.56 11.66 7.27
C TRP A 240 8.00 11.30 6.86
N GLN A 241 8.39 10.04 7.05
CA GLN A 241 9.71 9.54 6.62
C GLN A 241 9.87 9.52 5.09
N PHE A 242 8.77 9.41 4.33
CA PHE A 242 8.81 9.57 2.88
C PHE A 242 8.93 11.04 2.49
N LEU A 243 8.23 11.94 3.17
CA LEU A 243 8.37 13.38 2.96
C LEU A 243 9.82 13.86 3.20
N ILE A 244 10.46 13.43 4.29
CA ILE A 244 11.89 13.69 4.55
C ILE A 244 12.76 13.21 3.37
N PHE A 245 12.51 12.00 2.89
CA PHE A 245 13.24 11.46 1.74
C PHE A 245 13.10 12.35 0.49
N LEU A 246 11.90 12.84 0.20
CA LEU A 246 11.65 13.74 -0.93
C LEU A 246 12.37 15.08 -0.76
N LEU A 247 12.28 15.69 0.42
CA LEU A 247 12.93 16.96 0.73
C LEU A 247 14.46 16.86 0.61
N HIS A 248 15.04 15.71 0.97
CA HIS A 248 16.46 15.46 0.75
C HIS A 248 16.84 15.46 -0.74
N LYS A 249 15.92 15.02 -1.62
CA LYS A 249 16.11 15.02 -3.08
C LYS A 249 15.72 16.35 -3.74
N HIS A 250 14.97 17.19 -3.04
CA HIS A 250 14.54 18.52 -3.52
C HIS A 250 14.62 19.58 -2.40
N PRO A 251 15.84 20.01 -2.00
CA PRO A 251 16.03 20.84 -0.81
C PRO A 251 15.39 22.23 -0.87
N SER A 252 15.04 22.73 -2.07
CA SER A 252 14.41 24.05 -2.26
C SER A 252 13.05 24.19 -1.56
N GLU A 253 12.36 23.09 -1.28
CA GLU A 253 11.05 23.11 -0.60
C GLU A 253 11.14 22.85 0.90
N THR A 254 12.29 22.44 1.42
CA THR A 254 12.48 21.98 2.81
C THR A 254 11.99 22.99 3.84
N TRP A 255 12.42 24.25 3.74
CA TRP A 255 12.10 25.26 4.75
C TRP A 255 10.66 25.76 4.66
N ILE A 256 10.07 25.73 3.47
CA ILE A 256 8.65 26.07 3.28
C ILE A 256 7.80 25.02 4.00
N VAL A 257 8.05 23.74 3.71
CA VAL A 257 7.33 22.62 4.34
C VAL A 257 7.56 22.59 5.86
N PHE A 258 8.78 22.86 6.31
CA PHE A 258 9.12 22.94 7.74
C PHE A 258 8.28 23.98 8.48
N ARG A 259 8.28 25.24 8.00
CA ARG A 259 7.54 26.35 8.62
C ARG A 259 6.05 26.09 8.64
N GLU A 260 5.49 25.58 7.55
CA GLU A 260 4.07 25.20 7.49
C GLU A 260 3.73 24.09 8.49
N THR A 261 4.58 23.06 8.58
CA THR A 261 4.41 21.96 9.55
C THR A 261 4.44 22.48 10.99
N LEU A 262 5.39 23.37 11.29
CA LEU A 262 5.55 23.97 12.62
C LEU A 262 4.33 24.83 13.01
N LYS A 263 3.84 25.64 12.07
CA LYS A 263 2.62 26.45 12.23
C LYS A 263 1.41 25.56 12.54
N LEU A 264 1.23 24.46 11.80
CA LEU A 264 0.14 23.53 12.04
C LEU A 264 0.29 22.81 13.38
N ALA A 265 1.51 22.39 13.75
CA ALA A 265 1.76 21.77 15.04
C ALA A 265 1.39 22.70 16.21
N SER A 266 1.72 23.99 16.10
CA SER A 266 1.32 25.01 17.08
C SER A 266 -0.19 25.22 17.14
N SER A 267 -0.84 25.30 15.97
CA SER A 267 -2.27 25.62 15.83
C SER A 267 -3.16 24.46 16.33
N PHE A 268 -2.86 23.24 15.90
CA PHE A 268 -3.60 22.03 16.24
C PHE A 268 -3.07 21.31 17.49
N LYS A 269 -2.08 21.91 18.18
CA LYS A 269 -1.43 21.34 19.36
C LYS A 269 -0.92 19.91 19.11
N TRP A 270 -0.32 19.66 17.95
CA TRP A 270 0.24 18.35 17.65
C TRP A 270 1.49 18.10 18.48
N ARG A 271 1.43 17.07 19.33
CA ARG A 271 2.55 16.64 20.20
C ARG A 271 3.04 15.23 19.91
N ASN A 272 2.56 14.62 18.83
CA ASN A 272 2.87 13.24 18.48
C ASN A 272 4.31 13.09 17.95
N GLU A 273 4.88 11.89 18.13
CA GLU A 273 6.26 11.59 17.77
C GLU A 273 6.53 11.74 16.27
N SER A 274 5.54 11.53 15.38
CA SER A 274 5.80 11.53 13.94
C SER A 274 6.10 12.93 13.42
N VAL A 275 5.28 13.91 13.82
CA VAL A 275 5.49 15.33 13.50
C VAL A 275 6.78 15.85 14.13
N TRP A 276 7.02 15.56 15.41
CA TRP A 276 8.20 16.09 16.10
C TRP A 276 9.49 15.38 15.71
N TYR A 277 9.43 14.14 15.24
CA TYR A 277 10.55 13.51 14.52
C TYR A 277 10.84 14.27 13.23
N PHE A 278 9.82 14.57 12.43
CA PHE A 278 10.01 15.32 11.18
C PHE A 278 10.65 16.68 11.45
N LEU A 279 10.05 17.48 12.34
CA LEU A 279 10.53 18.83 12.64
C LEU A 279 11.96 18.79 13.19
N ARG A 280 12.26 17.95 14.19
CA ARG A 280 13.62 17.88 14.75
C ARG A 280 14.66 17.44 13.71
N TYR A 281 14.28 16.52 12.83
CA TYR A 281 15.19 15.99 11.82
C TYR A 281 15.52 17.05 10.75
N ILE A 282 14.52 17.81 10.29
CA ILE A 282 14.74 18.92 9.35
C ILE A 282 15.48 20.07 10.02
N ALA A 283 15.17 20.40 11.28
CA ALA A 283 15.90 21.43 12.03
C ALA A 283 17.40 21.13 12.12
N ALA A 284 17.76 19.86 12.33
CA ALA A 284 19.15 19.41 12.37
C ALA A 284 19.89 19.50 11.02
N TRP A 285 19.20 19.75 9.89
CA TRP A 285 19.85 19.97 8.60
C TRP A 285 20.44 21.38 8.41
N GLY A 286 20.27 22.29 9.39
CA GLY A 286 20.86 23.63 9.36
C GLY A 286 19.87 24.70 8.89
N GLY A 287 18.87 24.98 9.74
CA GLY A 287 17.94 26.10 9.53
C GLY A 287 18.54 27.46 9.77
N THR A 288 17.82 28.50 9.36
CA THR A 288 18.19 29.86 9.75
C THR A 288 18.04 30.01 11.26
N THR A 289 18.77 30.94 11.87
CA THR A 289 18.62 31.26 13.29
C THR A 289 17.16 31.56 13.66
N THR A 290 16.43 32.24 12.77
CA THR A 290 15.00 32.53 12.94
C THR A 290 14.15 31.27 12.98
N ASP A 291 14.38 30.32 12.06
CA ASP A 291 13.64 29.05 12.02
C ASP A 291 13.86 28.21 13.29
N MET A 292 15.10 28.20 13.78
CA MET A 292 15.47 27.46 15.00
C MET A 292 14.87 28.10 16.26
N MET A 293 14.84 29.43 16.33
CA MET A 293 14.16 30.15 17.41
C MET A 293 12.66 29.89 17.41
N GLU A 294 12.02 29.91 16.24
CA GLU A 294 10.58 29.63 16.12
C GLU A 294 10.25 28.18 16.53
N PHE A 295 11.06 27.22 16.08
CA PHE A 295 10.93 25.81 16.47
C PHE A 295 10.93 25.64 18.00
N GLU A 296 11.92 26.24 18.67
CA GLU A 296 12.06 26.13 20.12
C GLU A 296 10.92 26.85 20.87
N ASN A 297 10.50 28.02 20.38
CA ASN A 297 9.37 28.75 20.94
C ASN A 297 8.06 27.93 20.89
N VAL A 298 7.75 27.36 19.72
CA VAL A 298 6.56 26.51 19.56
C VAL A 298 6.65 25.26 20.44
N ARG A 299 7.81 24.61 20.49
CA ARG A 299 8.02 23.42 21.32
C ARG A 299 7.77 23.71 22.81
N ARG A 300 8.30 24.82 23.33
CA ARG A 300 8.10 25.25 24.72
C ARG A 300 6.63 25.56 25.01
N ALA A 301 5.98 26.33 24.16
CA ALA A 301 4.56 26.65 24.31
C ALA A 301 3.67 25.39 24.32
N LEU A 302 3.98 24.39 23.47
CA LEU A 302 3.27 23.12 23.48
C LEU A 302 3.57 22.26 24.71
N LEU A 303 4.78 22.36 25.26
CA LEU A 303 5.20 21.63 26.46
C LEU A 303 4.51 22.17 27.71
N GLU A 304 4.46 23.50 27.86
CA GLU A 304 3.78 24.19 28.96
C GLU A 304 2.28 23.88 28.99
N SER A 305 1.65 23.80 27.81
CA SER A 305 0.23 23.49 27.67
C SER A 305 -0.11 21.99 27.76
N ALA A 306 0.86 21.10 28.00
CA ALA A 306 0.67 19.64 27.99
C ALA A 306 0.38 19.04 29.38
N ALA A 307 -0.43 19.72 30.22
CA ALA A 307 -0.62 19.37 31.63
C ALA A 307 -0.89 17.87 31.89
N GLU A 308 -1.73 17.23 31.09
CA GLU A 308 -2.12 15.82 31.25
C GLU A 308 -1.55 14.88 30.16
N ASP A 309 -0.81 15.41 29.18
CA ASP A 309 -0.26 14.64 28.06
C ASP A 309 1.20 14.24 28.30
N GLU A 310 1.41 13.22 29.13
CA GLU A 310 2.74 12.70 29.44
C GLU A 310 3.49 12.14 28.23
N ALA A 311 2.77 11.59 27.25
CA ALA A 311 3.38 11.10 26.02
C ALA A 311 3.92 12.27 25.17
N GLY A 312 3.10 13.30 24.95
CA GLY A 312 3.48 14.52 24.25
C GLY A 312 4.61 15.27 24.95
N LYS A 313 4.58 15.39 26.27
CA LYS A 313 5.69 15.95 27.07
C LYS A 313 7.01 15.24 26.78
N ARG A 314 7.02 13.89 26.78
CA ARG A 314 8.22 13.10 26.47
C ARG A 314 8.71 13.34 25.05
N THR A 315 7.82 13.37 24.06
CA THR A 315 8.17 13.65 22.66
C THR A 315 8.79 15.04 22.51
N LEU A 316 8.18 16.08 23.10
CA LEU A 316 8.69 17.45 23.04
C LEU A 316 10.03 17.62 23.76
N LYS A 317 10.26 16.93 24.88
CA LYS A 317 11.57 16.91 25.57
C LYS A 317 12.63 16.23 24.71
N ARG A 318 12.32 15.09 24.08
CA ARG A 318 13.25 14.37 23.18
C ARG A 318 13.61 15.19 21.94
N ALA A 319 12.70 16.00 21.43
CA ALA A 319 12.96 16.86 20.27
C ALA A 319 14.08 17.89 20.52
N GLN A 320 14.33 18.28 21.78
CA GLN A 320 15.41 19.19 22.18
C GLN A 320 16.77 18.49 22.23
N GLN A 321 16.84 17.30 22.84
CA GLN A 321 18.09 16.63 23.21
C GLN A 321 19.06 16.38 22.05
N TRP A 322 18.58 16.30 20.82
CA TRP A 322 19.42 16.01 19.66
C TRP A 322 20.05 17.25 19.03
N LEU A 323 19.48 18.44 19.26
CA LEU A 323 20.07 19.70 18.79
C LEU A 323 21.30 20.07 19.62
N GLU A 324 21.28 19.78 20.92
CA GLU A 324 22.39 20.02 21.85
C GLU A 324 23.65 19.20 21.55
N VAL A 325 23.54 18.09 20.80
CA VAL A 325 24.68 17.23 20.43
C VAL A 325 25.42 17.74 19.18
N VAL A 326 24.79 18.60 18.36
CA VAL A 326 25.40 19.11 17.12
C VAL A 326 26.32 20.31 17.38
N ASP A 327 26.14 21.04 18.49
CA ASP A 327 27.00 22.15 18.91
C ASP A 327 28.29 21.70 19.65
N GLY A 328 28.58 20.39 19.65
CA GLY A 328 29.66 19.76 20.43
C GLY A 328 30.77 19.07 19.65
N PHE A 329 30.92 19.34 18.34
CA PHE A 329 32.03 18.80 17.52
C PHE A 329 32.78 19.89 16.76
#